data_AF-B8IHW5-F1
#
_entry.id   AF-B8IHW5-F1
#
_cell.length_a   1.000
_cell.length_b   1.000
_cell.length_c   1.000
_cell.angle_alpha   90.00
_cell.angle_beta   90.00
_cell.angle_gamma   90.00
#
_symmetry.space_group_name_H-M   'P 1'
#
loop_
_entity.id
_entity.type
_entity.pdbx_description
1 polymer ?
#
loop_
_entity_poly.entity_id
_entity_poly.type
_entity_poly.pdbx_seq_one_letter_code
_entity_poly.pdbx_strand_id
1 'polypeptide(L)' 'MVDAIWSPLPREWRDAADTAAHNLGFGRDLAGLPAEHWQRVLANVEARMRMKGIEMPEGWRERLARQVGREKP' A
#
# COMPACT_ATOMS: atom_id res chain seq x y z
N MET A 1 19.42 -15.45 -0.44
CA MET A 1 18.69 -14.23 -0.02
C MET A 1 17.43 -14.13 -0.87
N VAL A 2 16.39 -14.92 -0.56
CA VAL A 2 15.20 -15.10 -1.44
C VAL A 2 13.84 -14.85 -0.74
N ASP A 3 13.82 -14.45 0.53
CA ASP A 3 12.58 -14.39 1.32
C ASP A 3 11.93 -13.00 1.47
N ALA A 4 12.64 -11.92 1.08
CA ALA A 4 12.16 -10.55 1.33
C ALA A 4 10.95 -10.15 0.48
N ILE A 5 10.84 -10.67 -0.75
CA ILE A 5 9.79 -10.31 -1.71
C ILE A 5 8.45 -11.03 -1.40
N TRP A 6 8.52 -12.14 -0.67
CA TRP A 6 7.36 -13.01 -0.39
C TRP A 6 6.76 -12.81 1.00
N SER A 7 7.49 -12.16 1.91
CA SER A 7 6.99 -11.90 3.25
C SER A 7 5.79 -10.93 3.19
N PRO A 8 4.66 -11.21 3.85
CA PRO A 8 3.55 -10.26 3.90
C PRO A 8 3.99 -8.95 4.58
N LEU A 9 3.45 -7.81 4.14
CA LEU A 9 3.68 -6.56 4.86
C LEU A 9 2.93 -6.58 6.19
N PRO A 10 3.47 -5.94 7.25
CA PRO A 10 2.73 -5.74 8.49
C PRO A 10 1.36 -5.10 8.23
N ARG A 11 0.35 -5.45 9.05
CA ARG A 11 -1.04 -5.00 8.89
C ARG A 11 -1.18 -3.47 8.78
N GLU A 12 -0.30 -2.72 9.42
CA GLU A 12 -0.31 -1.25 9.40
C GLU A 12 -0.17 -0.65 7.99
N TRP A 13 0.40 -1.38 7.02
CA TRP A 13 0.51 -0.96 5.63
C TRP A 13 -0.85 -0.94 4.94
N ARG A 14 -1.67 -1.96 5.21
CA ARG A 14 -3.07 -1.99 4.79
C ARG A 14 -3.87 -0.89 5.48
N ASP A 15 -3.72 -0.73 6.81
CA ASP A 15 -4.41 0.33 7.55
C ASP A 15 -4.05 1.73 7.02
N ALA A 16 -2.79 1.94 6.63
CA ALA A 16 -2.34 3.17 5.98
C ALA A 16 -2.97 3.37 4.59
N ALA A 17 -3.09 2.31 3.79
CA ALA A 17 -3.74 2.36 2.48
C ALA A 17 -5.23 2.67 2.60
N ASP A 18 -5.94 2.02 3.53
CA ASP A 18 -7.35 2.27 3.83
C ASP A 18 -7.56 3.73 4.27
N THR A 19 -6.69 4.24 5.16
CA THR A 19 -6.72 5.64 5.60
C THR A 19 -6.47 6.61 4.44
N ALA A 20 -5.50 6.31 3.58
CA ALA A 20 -5.18 7.15 2.43
C ALA A 20 -6.33 7.20 1.42
N ALA A 21 -6.93 6.06 1.07
CA ALA A 21 -8.07 6.01 0.17
C ALA A 21 -9.29 6.75 0.74
N HIS A 22 -9.54 6.61 2.05
CA HIS A 22 -10.60 7.36 2.73
C HIS A 22 -10.36 8.87 2.65
N ASN A 23 -9.16 9.34 3.00
CA ASN A 23 -8.82 10.77 3.01
C ASN A 23 -8.83 11.41 1.60
N LEU A 24 -8.52 10.62 0.58
CA LEU A 24 -8.55 11.06 -0.83
C LEU A 24 -9.97 11.00 -1.44
N GLY A 25 -10.96 10.48 -0.71
CA GLY A 25 -12.34 10.36 -1.18
C GLY A 25 -12.57 9.21 -2.16
N PHE A 26 -11.67 8.22 -2.23
CA PHE A 26 -11.76 7.11 -3.19
C PHE A 26 -12.63 5.93 -2.71
N GLY A 27 -13.08 5.96 -1.45
CA GLY A 27 -13.87 4.88 -0.85
C GLY A 27 -13.01 3.82 -0.18
N ARG A 28 -13.63 2.66 0.15
CA ARG A 28 -13.01 1.57 0.92
C ARG A 28 -12.60 0.37 0.08
N ASP A 29 -13.05 0.28 -1.18
CA ASP A 29 -12.63 -0.79 -2.07
C ASP A 29 -11.26 -0.46 -2.66
N LEU A 30 -10.21 -0.83 -1.92
CA LEU A 30 -8.86 -0.72 -2.42
C LEU A 30 -8.72 -1.53 -3.70
N ALA A 31 -9.06 -2.83 -3.74
CA ALA A 31 -8.85 -3.69 -4.91
C ALA A 31 -9.41 -3.09 -6.22
N GLY A 32 -10.58 -2.46 -6.16
CA GLY A 32 -11.27 -1.87 -7.32
C GLY A 32 -10.81 -0.47 -7.77
N LEU A 33 -9.94 0.24 -7.04
CA LEU A 33 -9.52 1.59 -7.48
C LEU A 33 -8.89 1.61 -8.89
N PRO A 34 -9.15 2.67 -9.68
CA PRO A 34 -8.37 2.96 -10.88
C PRO A 34 -6.87 3.08 -10.58
N ALA A 35 -6.02 2.74 -11.56
CA ALA A 35 -4.57 2.77 -11.39
C ALA A 35 -4.05 4.13 -10.92
N GLU A 36 -4.61 5.23 -11.42
CA GLU A 36 -4.23 6.59 -11.01
C GLU A 36 -4.54 6.87 -9.53
N HIS A 37 -5.70 6.41 -9.05
CA HIS A 37 -6.09 6.54 -7.65
C HIS A 37 -5.22 5.66 -6.75
N TRP A 38 -4.88 4.47 -7.23
CA TRP A 38 -3.95 3.59 -6.53
C TRP A 38 -2.56 4.21 -6.37
N GLN A 39 -2.00 4.83 -7.42
CA GLN A 39 -0.71 5.52 -7.32
C GLN A 39 -0.74 6.66 -6.28
N ARG A 40 -1.85 7.40 -6.17
CA ARG A 40 -2.02 8.44 -5.13
C ARG A 40 -2.11 7.85 -3.72
N VAL A 41 -2.75 6.69 -3.59
CA VAL A 41 -2.77 5.93 -2.32
C VAL A 41 -1.36 5.48 -1.95
N LEU A 42 -0.60 4.90 -2.88
CA LEU A 42 0.79 4.50 -2.66
C LEU A 42 1.67 5.68 -2.21
N ALA A 43 1.56 6.83 -2.87
CA ALA A 43 2.31 8.03 -2.47
C ALA A 43 1.99 8.48 -1.03
N ASN A 44 0.71 8.40 -0.63
CA ASN A 44 0.30 8.72 0.74
C ASN A 44 0.80 7.68 1.77
N VAL A 45 0.77 6.39 1.42
CA VAL A 45 1.30 5.32 2.27
C VAL A 45 2.80 5.52 2.48
N GLU A 46 3.55 5.76 1.40
CA GLU A 46 5.00 6.01 1.45
C GLU A 46 5.33 7.20 2.35
N ALA A 47 4.63 8.32 2.18
CA ALA A 47 4.79 9.50 3.03
C ALA A 47 4.49 9.19 4.50
N ARG A 48 3.38 8.50 4.79
CA ARG A 48 2.98 8.15 6.16
C ARG A 48 3.99 7.22 6.83
N MET A 49 4.50 6.22 6.13
CA MET A 49 5.49 5.30 6.69
C MET A 49 6.83 6.00 6.94
N ARG A 50 7.28 6.88 6.04
CA ARG A 50 8.46 7.71 6.29
C ARG A 50 8.29 8.61 7.52
N MET A 51 7.12 9.22 7.70
CA MET A 51 6.84 10.03 8.91
C MET A 51 6.90 9.21 10.21
N LYS A 52 6.66 7.90 10.13
CA LYS A 52 6.82 6.96 11.25
C LYS A 52 8.27 6.46 11.44
N GLY A 53 9.20 6.88 10.59
CA GLY A 53 10.59 6.39 10.59
C GLY A 53 10.75 4.99 10.01
N ILE A 54 9.78 4.50 9.24
CA ILE A 54 9.82 3.18 8.59
C ILE A 54 10.51 3.31 7.23
N GLU A 55 11.59 2.56 7.03
CA GLU A 55 12.22 2.42 5.71
C GLU A 55 11.34 1.57 4.78
N MET A 56 11.34 1.91 3.48
CA MET A 56 10.51 1.22 2.50
C MET A 56 11.19 -0.10 2.13
N PRO A 57 10.62 -1.26 2.50
CA PRO A 57 11.21 -2.53 2.12
C PRO A 57 11.08 -2.72 0.62
N GLU A 58 12.01 -3.46 0.02
CA GLU A 58 11.97 -3.80 -1.39
C GLU A 58 10.64 -4.50 -1.75
N GLY A 59 10.07 -4.15 -2.91
CA GLY A 59 8.82 -4.73 -3.42
C GLY A 59 7.57 -4.41 -2.58
N TRP A 60 7.60 -3.39 -1.71
CA TRP A 60 6.47 -3.06 -0.84
C TRP A 60 5.19 -2.72 -1.61
N ARG A 61 5.29 -2.11 -2.81
CA ARG A 61 4.12 -1.73 -3.62
C ARG A 61 3.36 -2.96 -4.08
N GLU A 62 4.09 -3.94 -4.61
CA GLU A 62 3.59 -5.22 -5.09
C GLU A 62 3.07 -6.10 -3.93
N ARG A 63 3.76 -6.06 -2.79
CA ARG A 63 3.31 -6.75 -1.57
C ARG A 63 2.02 -6.14 -1.02
N LEU A 64 1.90 -4.81 -1.01
CA LEU A 64 0.71 -4.12 -0.57
C LEU A 64 -0.45 -4.34 -1.53
N ALA A 65 -0.22 -4.28 -2.85
CA ALA A 65 -1.19 -4.61 -3.87
C ALA A 65 -1.78 -6.02 -3.64
N ARG A 66 -0.91 -7.03 -3.48
CA ARG A 66 -1.35 -8.40 -3.15
C ARG A 66 -2.12 -8.47 -1.83
N GLN A 67 -1.65 -7.78 -0.78
CA GLN A 67 -2.30 -7.76 0.53
C GLN A 67 -3.71 -7.15 0.50
N VAL A 68 -3.98 -6.22 -0.42
CA VAL A 68 -5.31 -5.61 -0.61
C VAL A 68 -6.15 -6.31 -1.68
N GLY A 69 -5.65 -7.41 -2.26
CA GLY A 69 -6.37 -8.17 -3.29
C GLY A 69 -6.29 -7.57 -4.69
N ARG A 70 -5.31 -6.70 -4.98
CA ARG A 70 -5.03 -6.21 -6.33
C ARG A 70 -4.17 -7.21 -7.11
N GLU A 71 -4.57 -7.48 -8.34
CA GLU A 71 -3.78 -8.26 -9.31
C GLU A 71 -2.66 -7.44 -9.97
N LYS A 72 -2.81 -6.10 -10.03
CA LYS A 72 -1.84 -5.19 -10.64
C LYS A 72 -1.36 -4.13 -9.62
N PRO A 73 -0.04 -3.93 -9.48
CA PRO A 73 0.53 -2.95 -8.57
C PRO A 73 0.35 -1.49 -9.02
#